data_AF-A0A4Q0SZA6-F1
#
_entry.id   AF-A0A4Q0SZA6-F1
#
_cell.length_a   1.000
_cell.length_b   1.000
_cell.length_c   1.000
_cell.angle_alpha   90.00
_cell.angle_beta   90.00
_cell.angle_gamma   90.00
#
_symmetry.space_group_name_H-M   'P 1'
#
loop_
_entity.id
_entity.type
_entity.pdbx_description
1 polymer ?
#
loop_
_entity_poly.entity_id
_entity_poly.type
_entity_poly.pdbx_seq_one_letter_code
_entity_poly.pdbx_strand_id
1 'polypeptide(L)'
;MGSDEDSNFFKTWIRSKYAKTIRGKKSGASPGDFEVVGDSYHRWLMDRKEEVPLSNSDDFSNLITESLPYYVDLYVQIKLAERTATDDLPHVYYNGARGLTLQAMVILSSVRKDDTQTVAAKKIRAISFYLDYLATVRILNGKENTYDNIRDIIFDIAKQVRDLPLADLKSKLHQLIVAEKDQLDSIKLATYDKLKRQDLLHLLSRLTDELEDCMELGTSVGFAAYIDRTKNDKTFDVEHLLPNAFEKVNEELKAASQSPFASKSEFEIVRNSIGGLILLPRGRNRSMKDMDYTVKLARYSNENILAQTLTPSFYLNQPNWTKFSQTSGIFSDHIPIANAAAIALRSEFYFALAKQIWSVDQLDECFN
;
A
#
# COMPACT_ATOMS: atom_id res chain seq x y z
N MET A 1 -0.29 2.73 -23.89
CA MET A 1 -1.13 3.71 -23.17
C MET A 1 -2.44 3.90 -23.94
N GLY A 2 -3.45 4.57 -23.39
CA GLY A 2 -4.76 4.73 -24.03
C GLY A 2 -4.78 5.85 -25.08
N SER A 3 -5.89 6.00 -25.81
CA SER A 3 -6.06 7.03 -26.85
C SER A 3 -6.12 8.46 -26.32
N ASP A 4 -6.46 8.65 -25.04
CA ASP A 4 -6.60 9.98 -24.40
C ASP A 4 -5.41 10.32 -23.48
N GLU A 5 -4.30 9.60 -23.58
CA GLU A 5 -3.18 9.74 -22.64
C GLU A 5 -2.52 11.12 -22.71
N ASP A 6 -2.42 11.72 -23.89
CA ASP A 6 -1.87 13.07 -24.08
C ASP A 6 -2.67 14.10 -23.27
N SER A 7 -4.00 14.01 -23.34
CA SER A 7 -4.92 14.85 -22.57
C SER A 7 -4.75 14.62 -21.07
N ASN A 8 -4.61 13.37 -20.64
CA ASN A 8 -4.37 13.03 -19.24
C ASN A 8 -3.03 13.53 -18.73
N PHE A 9 -1.99 13.50 -19.55
CA PHE A 9 -0.69 14.08 -19.24
C PHE A 9 -0.83 15.58 -18.98
N PHE A 10 -1.41 16.36 -19.91
CA PHE A 10 -1.56 17.81 -19.72
C PHE A 10 -2.40 18.15 -18.49
N LYS A 11 -3.51 17.43 -18.25
CA LYS A 11 -4.32 17.61 -17.03
C LYS A 11 -3.50 17.35 -15.77
N THR A 12 -2.71 16.27 -15.76
CA THR A 12 -1.86 15.88 -14.63
C THR A 12 -0.78 16.92 -14.40
N TRP A 13 -0.02 17.27 -15.44
CA TRP A 13 1.08 18.22 -15.37
C TRP A 13 0.61 19.62 -14.94
N ILE A 14 -0.48 20.14 -15.52
CA ILE A 14 -1.00 21.46 -15.17
C ILE A 14 -1.50 21.50 -13.72
N ARG A 15 -2.21 20.46 -13.25
CA ARG A 15 -2.59 20.33 -11.84
C ARG A 15 -1.38 20.27 -10.91
N SER A 16 -0.35 19.55 -11.33
CA SER A 16 0.87 19.36 -10.54
C SER A 16 1.62 20.67 -10.35
N LYS A 17 1.75 21.47 -11.41
CA LYS A 17 2.62 22.66 -11.44
C LYS A 17 1.92 23.98 -11.18
N TYR A 18 0.67 24.15 -11.61
CA TYR A 18 0.05 25.48 -11.66
C TYR A 18 -1.26 25.61 -10.87
N ALA A 19 -1.99 24.51 -10.60
CA ALA A 19 -3.26 24.61 -9.87
C ALA A 19 -3.05 25.04 -8.40
N LYS A 20 -3.83 26.03 -7.92
CA LYS A 20 -3.69 26.63 -6.58
C LYS A 20 -4.92 26.38 -5.69
N THR A 21 -6.10 26.32 -6.30
CA THR A 21 -7.40 26.30 -5.61
C THR A 21 -8.17 25.00 -5.85
N ILE A 22 -8.90 24.56 -4.82
CA ILE A 22 -9.84 23.44 -4.84
C ILE A 22 -11.22 24.02 -4.58
N ARG A 23 -12.30 23.36 -5.04
CA ARG A 23 -13.67 23.79 -4.75
C ARG A 23 -13.87 24.00 -3.25
N GLY A 24 -14.51 25.13 -2.89
CA GLY A 24 -14.86 25.43 -1.51
C GLY A 24 -15.90 24.45 -0.92
N LYS A 25 -15.89 24.28 0.41
CA LYS A 25 -16.80 23.35 1.12
C LYS A 25 -18.26 23.82 1.20
N LYS A 26 -18.58 25.05 0.78
CA LYS A 26 -19.94 25.61 0.85
C LYS A 26 -20.77 25.09 -0.32
N SER A 27 -22.06 24.83 -0.08
CA SER A 27 -23.00 24.49 -1.14
C SER A 27 -23.01 25.57 -2.23
N GLY A 28 -22.93 25.16 -3.49
CA GLY A 28 -22.87 26.08 -4.64
C GLY A 28 -21.50 26.75 -4.87
N ALA A 29 -20.44 26.36 -4.16
CA ALA A 29 -19.11 26.90 -4.42
C ALA A 29 -18.63 26.56 -5.85
N SER A 30 -18.09 27.57 -6.52
CA SER A 30 -17.52 27.41 -7.86
C SER A 30 -16.35 26.40 -7.86
N PRO A 31 -16.16 25.65 -8.96
CA PRO A 31 -14.99 24.79 -9.13
C PRO A 31 -13.68 25.57 -8.97
N GLY A 32 -12.68 24.97 -8.31
CA GLY A 32 -11.33 25.52 -8.23
C GLY A 32 -10.47 25.07 -9.41
N ASP A 33 -9.20 25.44 -9.38
CA ASP A 33 -8.22 25.08 -10.43
C ASP A 33 -8.15 23.60 -10.69
N PHE A 34 -8.07 22.79 -9.63
CA PHE A 34 -7.94 21.35 -9.78
C PHE A 34 -9.13 20.73 -10.51
N GLU A 35 -10.36 21.17 -10.22
CA GLU A 35 -11.54 20.72 -10.93
C GLU A 35 -11.57 21.25 -12.37
N VAL A 36 -11.38 22.56 -12.57
CA VAL A 36 -11.46 23.19 -13.91
C VAL A 36 -10.41 22.60 -14.86
N VAL A 37 -9.18 22.34 -14.41
CA VAL A 37 -8.15 21.70 -15.24
C VAL A 37 -8.57 20.28 -15.63
N GLY A 38 -9.23 19.54 -14.72
CA GLY A 38 -9.75 18.20 -15.01
C GLY A 38 -10.75 18.17 -16.14
N ASP A 39 -11.63 19.16 -16.16
CA ASP A 39 -12.73 19.27 -17.11
C ASP A 39 -12.28 19.93 -18.43
N SER A 40 -11.53 21.04 -18.35
CA SER A 40 -11.16 21.89 -19.48
C SER A 40 -9.84 22.64 -19.23
N TYR A 41 -8.72 21.91 -19.28
CA TYR A 41 -7.38 22.49 -19.09
C TYR A 41 -7.02 23.59 -20.10
N HIS A 42 -7.52 23.51 -21.35
CA HIS A 42 -7.30 24.54 -22.37
C HIS A 42 -7.96 25.87 -21.99
N ARG A 43 -9.19 25.84 -21.46
CA ARG A 43 -9.88 27.04 -20.97
C ARG A 43 -9.18 27.60 -19.75
N TRP A 44 -8.80 26.74 -18.80
CA TRP A 44 -8.04 27.13 -17.63
C TRP A 44 -6.75 27.88 -18.01
N LEU A 45 -6.01 27.38 -19.00
CA LEU A 45 -4.77 27.98 -19.47
C LEU A 45 -5.01 29.34 -20.12
N MET A 46 -6.07 29.49 -20.94
CA MET A 46 -6.41 30.77 -21.55
C MET A 46 -6.79 31.83 -20.52
N ASP A 47 -7.57 31.46 -19.51
CA ASP A 47 -8.01 32.36 -18.44
C ASP A 47 -6.85 32.78 -17.53
N ARG A 48 -5.76 32.00 -17.50
CA ARG A 48 -4.59 32.20 -16.63
C ARG A 48 -3.26 32.32 -17.36
N LYS A 49 -3.30 32.78 -18.62
CA LYS A 49 -2.10 32.94 -19.45
C LYS A 49 -1.00 33.78 -18.78
N GLU A 50 -1.38 34.73 -17.93
CA GLU A 50 -0.45 35.63 -17.21
C GLU A 50 0.17 34.96 -15.97
N GLU A 51 -0.44 33.90 -15.45
CA GLU A 51 0.07 33.15 -14.29
C GLU A 51 1.05 32.03 -14.70
N VAL A 52 1.06 31.66 -15.98
CA VAL A 52 1.99 30.68 -16.54
C VAL A 52 3.15 31.46 -17.17
N PRO A 53 4.43 31.12 -16.87
CA PRO A 53 5.59 31.90 -17.30
C PRO A 53 5.89 31.69 -18.80
N LEU A 54 4.98 32.11 -19.68
CA LEU A 54 5.06 32.00 -21.15
C LEU A 54 4.80 33.37 -21.77
N SER A 55 5.71 34.31 -21.58
CA SER A 55 5.55 35.72 -21.96
C SER A 55 6.17 36.05 -23.32
N ASN A 56 7.18 35.29 -23.76
CA ASN A 56 7.92 35.56 -24.99
C ASN A 56 8.21 34.26 -25.79
N SER A 57 8.74 34.41 -27.01
CA SER A 57 9.04 33.29 -27.91
C SER A 57 10.03 32.28 -27.32
N ASP A 58 10.99 32.74 -26.54
CA ASP A 58 12.00 31.87 -25.92
C ASP A 58 11.36 31.02 -24.80
N ASP A 59 10.43 31.58 -24.04
CA ASP A 59 9.67 30.83 -23.02
C ASP A 59 8.86 29.68 -23.66
N PHE A 60 8.20 29.95 -24.79
CA PHE A 60 7.47 28.92 -25.55
C PHE A 60 8.42 27.89 -26.15
N SER A 61 9.57 28.32 -26.68
CA SER A 61 10.60 27.42 -27.17
C SER A 61 11.07 26.48 -26.06
N ASN A 62 11.49 27.02 -24.92
CA ASN A 62 11.97 26.26 -23.75
C ASN A 62 10.90 25.33 -23.17
N LEU A 63 9.62 25.73 -23.21
CA LEU A 63 8.53 24.85 -22.83
C LEU A 63 8.50 23.60 -23.73
N ILE A 64 8.56 23.79 -25.05
CA ILE A 64 8.43 22.70 -26.03
C ILE A 64 9.70 21.84 -26.11
N THR A 65 10.88 22.45 -26.01
CA THR A 65 12.17 21.76 -26.24
C THR A 65 12.80 21.21 -24.96
N GLU A 66 12.49 21.76 -23.79
CA GLU A 66 13.08 21.31 -22.52
C GLU A 66 12.02 20.78 -21.54
N SER A 67 11.05 21.62 -21.18
CA SER A 67 10.19 21.35 -20.01
C SER A 67 9.17 20.24 -20.29
N LEU A 68 8.47 20.30 -21.42
CA LEU A 68 7.49 19.27 -21.78
C LEU A 68 8.15 17.90 -21.99
N PRO A 69 9.24 17.75 -22.76
CA PRO A 69 9.92 16.46 -22.88
C PRO A 69 10.28 15.84 -21.53
N TYR A 70 10.87 16.63 -20.62
CA TYR A 70 11.22 16.16 -19.28
C TYR A 70 10.02 15.63 -18.50
N TYR A 71 8.92 16.38 -18.44
CA TYR A 71 7.74 15.96 -17.68
C TYR A 71 6.96 14.84 -18.36
N VAL A 72 6.98 14.76 -19.70
CA VAL A 72 6.41 13.63 -20.45
C VAL A 72 7.18 12.35 -20.11
N ASP A 73 8.51 12.39 -20.17
CA ASP A 73 9.35 11.23 -19.86
C ASP A 73 9.14 10.76 -18.41
N LEU A 74 9.12 11.71 -17.47
CA LEU A 74 8.84 11.42 -16.06
C LEU A 74 7.43 10.83 -15.87
N TYR A 75 6.42 11.38 -16.53
CA TYR A 75 5.05 10.85 -16.48
C TYR A 75 5.01 9.42 -17.01
N VAL A 76 5.60 9.16 -18.19
CA VAL A 76 5.68 7.83 -18.80
C VAL A 76 6.38 6.83 -17.88
N GLN A 77 7.51 7.22 -17.27
CA GLN A 77 8.23 6.40 -16.30
C GLN A 77 7.32 5.99 -15.13
N ILE A 78 6.59 6.94 -14.54
CA ILE A 78 5.66 6.67 -13.43
C ILE A 78 4.53 5.75 -13.88
N LYS A 79 3.89 6.03 -15.02
CA LYS A 79 2.78 5.22 -15.54
C LYS A 79 3.21 3.78 -15.87
N LEU A 80 4.47 3.57 -16.24
CA LEU A 80 5.04 2.23 -16.45
C LEU A 80 5.30 1.53 -15.11
N ALA A 81 5.92 2.22 -14.15
CA ALA A 81 6.18 1.68 -12.81
C ALA A 81 4.89 1.38 -12.02
N GLU A 82 3.79 2.08 -12.30
CA GLU A 82 2.46 1.75 -11.74
C GLU A 82 1.94 0.37 -12.19
N ARG A 83 2.48 -0.19 -13.28
CA ARG A 83 2.01 -1.44 -13.88
C ARG A 83 3.04 -2.56 -13.84
N THR A 84 4.30 -2.22 -13.67
CA THR A 84 5.42 -3.15 -13.71
C THR A 84 6.27 -2.95 -12.47
N ALA A 85 6.41 -4.01 -11.68
CA ALA A 85 7.25 -4.02 -10.50
C ALA A 85 8.71 -3.76 -10.89
N THR A 86 9.36 -2.86 -10.17
CA THR A 86 10.80 -2.61 -10.26
C THR A 86 11.35 -2.42 -8.85
N ASP A 87 12.59 -2.86 -8.66
CA ASP A 87 13.26 -2.77 -7.35
C ASP A 87 13.52 -1.32 -6.93
N ASP A 88 13.66 -0.41 -7.91
CA ASP A 88 13.92 1.01 -7.67
C ASP A 88 12.69 1.79 -7.19
N LEU A 89 11.48 1.38 -7.62
CA LEU A 89 10.22 2.12 -7.40
C LEU A 89 9.08 1.21 -6.91
N PRO A 90 9.29 0.38 -5.88
CA PRO A 90 8.30 -0.62 -5.45
C PRO A 90 6.99 0.03 -4.99
N HIS A 91 7.05 1.17 -4.29
CA HIS A 91 5.85 1.88 -3.84
C HIS A 91 5.03 2.49 -4.97
N VAL A 92 5.66 2.85 -6.10
CA VAL A 92 4.90 3.28 -7.29
C VAL A 92 4.04 2.14 -7.80
N TYR A 93 4.62 0.93 -7.82
CA TYR A 93 3.92 -0.30 -8.20
C TYR A 93 2.85 -0.70 -7.17
N TYR A 94 3.11 -0.66 -5.87
CA TYR A 94 2.12 -0.98 -4.83
C TYR A 94 0.88 -0.07 -4.95
N ASN A 95 1.10 1.24 -5.14
CA ASN A 95 0.02 2.18 -5.37
C ASN A 95 -0.74 1.91 -6.67
N GLY A 96 -0.04 1.57 -7.75
CA GLY A 96 -0.67 1.20 -9.02
C GLY A 96 -1.48 -0.09 -8.94
N ALA A 97 -0.96 -1.11 -8.24
CA ALA A 97 -1.59 -2.41 -8.03
C ALA A 97 -2.93 -2.33 -7.28
N ARG A 98 -3.11 -1.32 -6.41
CA ARG A 98 -4.39 -1.04 -5.74
C ARG A 98 -5.24 0.01 -6.45
N GLY A 99 -4.82 0.47 -7.62
CA GLY A 99 -5.52 1.48 -8.42
C GLY A 99 -5.56 2.87 -7.77
N LEU A 100 -4.55 3.24 -6.98
CA LEU A 100 -4.49 4.56 -6.35
C LEU A 100 -4.36 5.64 -7.44
N THR A 101 -5.40 6.46 -7.58
CA THR A 101 -5.43 7.52 -8.59
C THR A 101 -4.57 8.72 -8.17
N LEU A 102 -4.20 9.57 -9.15
CA LEU A 102 -3.49 10.84 -8.95
C LEU A 102 -2.06 10.76 -8.40
N GLN A 103 -1.47 9.55 -8.24
CA GLN A 103 -0.08 9.39 -7.81
C GLN A 103 0.90 10.18 -8.68
N ALA A 104 0.82 10.03 -10.00
CA ALA A 104 1.69 10.77 -10.93
C ALA A 104 1.61 12.29 -10.72
N MET A 105 0.45 12.84 -10.38
CA MET A 105 0.29 14.27 -10.14
C MET A 105 1.08 14.74 -8.91
N VAL A 106 1.03 13.98 -7.81
CA VAL A 106 1.79 14.35 -6.60
C VAL A 106 3.29 14.23 -6.85
N ILE A 107 3.73 13.18 -7.53
CA ILE A 107 5.14 13.00 -7.88
C ILE A 107 5.62 14.17 -8.75
N LEU A 108 4.91 14.49 -9.84
CA LEU A 108 5.21 15.61 -10.73
C LEU A 108 5.19 16.95 -9.99
N SER A 109 4.34 17.12 -8.97
CA SER A 109 4.31 18.36 -8.18
C SER A 109 5.61 18.57 -7.42
N SER A 110 6.24 17.50 -6.92
CA SER A 110 7.47 17.56 -6.12
C SER A 110 8.75 17.74 -6.95
N VAL A 111 8.84 17.13 -8.15
CA VAL A 111 10.05 17.06 -8.96
C VAL A 111 10.18 18.29 -9.86
N ARG A 112 11.34 18.96 -9.86
CA ARG A 112 11.62 20.11 -10.74
C ARG A 112 12.51 19.69 -11.92
N LYS A 113 12.43 20.44 -13.03
CA LYS A 113 13.22 20.15 -14.24
C LYS A 113 14.73 20.27 -14.02
N ASP A 114 15.14 21.10 -13.07
CA ASP A 114 16.53 21.37 -12.68
C ASP A 114 17.02 20.46 -11.54
N ASP A 115 16.16 19.57 -11.00
CA ASP A 115 16.61 18.54 -10.08
C ASP A 115 17.51 17.55 -10.83
N THR A 116 18.63 17.17 -10.20
CA THR A 116 19.44 16.07 -10.72
C THR A 116 18.63 14.78 -10.76
N GLN A 117 19.03 13.82 -11.61
CA GLN A 117 18.38 12.51 -11.69
C GLN A 117 18.29 11.82 -10.32
N THR A 118 19.34 11.92 -9.50
CA THR A 118 19.36 11.37 -8.14
C THR A 118 18.33 12.05 -7.22
N VAL A 119 18.22 13.39 -7.27
CA VAL A 119 17.23 14.12 -6.47
C VAL A 119 15.81 13.77 -6.92
N ALA A 120 15.56 13.74 -8.23
CA ALA A 120 14.27 13.34 -8.78
C ALA A 120 13.89 11.93 -8.32
N ALA A 121 14.80 10.94 -8.42
CA ALA A 121 14.56 9.57 -7.97
C ALA A 121 14.20 9.50 -6.48
N LYS A 122 14.94 10.22 -5.61
CA LYS A 122 14.64 10.31 -4.17
C LYS A 122 13.24 10.88 -3.91
N LYS A 123 12.84 11.93 -4.63
CA LYS A 123 11.49 12.51 -4.53
C LYS A 123 10.39 11.53 -4.98
N ILE A 124 10.60 10.79 -6.08
CA ILE A 124 9.67 9.76 -6.56
C ILE A 124 9.48 8.68 -5.49
N ARG A 125 10.57 8.13 -4.95
CA ARG A 125 10.53 7.11 -3.88
C ARG A 125 9.79 7.63 -2.64
N ALA A 126 10.17 8.80 -2.13
CA ALA A 126 9.57 9.34 -0.91
C ALA A 126 8.08 9.68 -1.04
N ILE A 127 7.67 10.30 -2.17
CA ILE A 127 6.25 10.59 -2.42
C ILE A 127 5.44 9.31 -2.56
N SER A 128 5.92 8.35 -3.34
CA SER A 128 5.19 7.09 -3.54
C SER A 128 5.09 6.26 -2.25
N PHE A 129 6.15 6.23 -1.43
CA PHE A 129 6.11 5.66 -0.08
C PHE A 129 5.02 6.31 0.78
N TYR A 130 4.99 7.65 0.84
CA TYR A 130 3.98 8.36 1.63
C TYR A 130 2.54 8.09 1.13
N LEU A 131 2.35 7.96 -0.19
CA LEU A 131 1.05 7.62 -0.75
C LEU A 131 0.62 6.18 -0.43
N ASP A 132 1.55 5.23 -0.38
CA ASP A 132 1.30 3.85 0.09
C ASP A 132 0.87 3.86 1.58
N TYR A 133 1.63 4.58 2.42
CA TYR A 133 1.28 4.83 3.82
C TYR A 133 -0.14 5.39 3.98
N LEU A 134 -0.43 6.53 3.31
CA LEU A 134 -1.72 7.21 3.38
C LEU A 134 -2.85 6.29 2.95
N ALA A 135 -2.70 5.58 1.83
CA ALA A 135 -3.72 4.69 1.32
C ALA A 135 -4.01 3.53 2.31
N THR A 136 -2.97 2.99 2.95
CA THR A 136 -3.10 1.92 3.93
C THR A 136 -3.79 2.39 5.21
N VAL A 137 -3.33 3.50 5.81
CA VAL A 137 -3.95 4.08 7.00
C VAL A 137 -5.44 4.37 6.76
N ARG A 138 -5.78 4.94 5.61
CA ARG A 138 -7.17 5.24 5.25
C ARG A 138 -8.07 4.00 5.24
N ILE A 139 -7.63 2.93 4.60
CA ILE A 139 -8.40 1.68 4.51
C ILE A 139 -8.58 1.05 5.89
N LEU A 140 -7.52 1.02 6.71
CA LEU A 140 -7.59 0.52 8.08
C LEU A 140 -8.58 1.30 8.95
N ASN A 141 -8.82 2.57 8.62
CA ASN A 141 -9.75 3.46 9.30
C ASN A 141 -11.10 3.63 8.57
N GLY A 142 -11.45 2.66 7.72
CA GLY A 142 -12.76 2.58 7.07
C GLY A 142 -13.02 3.65 6.01
N LYS A 143 -11.95 4.23 5.43
CA LYS A 143 -12.03 5.20 4.34
C LYS A 143 -11.64 4.55 3.01
N GLU A 144 -12.40 4.85 1.97
CA GLU A 144 -12.08 4.40 0.62
C GLU A 144 -11.05 5.29 -0.06
N ASN A 145 -10.29 4.71 -0.99
CA ASN A 145 -9.30 5.40 -1.82
C ASN A 145 -9.75 5.57 -3.29
N THR A 146 -11.06 5.56 -3.54
CA THR A 146 -11.62 5.97 -4.83
C THR A 146 -11.26 7.43 -5.12
N TYR A 147 -11.31 7.83 -6.39
CA TYR A 147 -11.01 9.19 -6.81
C TYR A 147 -11.78 10.24 -5.98
N ASP A 148 -13.10 10.09 -5.84
CA ASP A 148 -13.93 11.07 -5.13
C ASP A 148 -13.63 11.15 -3.63
N ASN A 149 -13.24 10.04 -3.01
CA ASN A 149 -12.95 10.00 -1.58
C ASN A 149 -11.56 10.53 -1.21
N ILE A 150 -10.61 10.57 -2.16
CA ILE A 150 -9.22 10.93 -1.89
C ILE A 150 -8.75 12.21 -2.59
N ARG A 151 -9.41 12.66 -3.67
CA ARG A 151 -8.90 13.74 -4.53
C ARG A 151 -8.55 15.03 -3.76
N ASP A 152 -9.41 15.49 -2.84
CA ASP A 152 -9.19 16.76 -2.14
C ASP A 152 -7.95 16.69 -1.24
N ILE A 153 -7.74 15.52 -0.61
CA ILE A 153 -6.55 15.25 0.22
C ILE A 153 -5.31 15.22 -0.67
N ILE A 154 -5.37 14.55 -1.81
CA ILE A 154 -4.26 14.46 -2.76
C ILE A 154 -3.93 15.82 -3.39
N PHE A 155 -4.93 16.65 -3.69
CA PHE A 155 -4.73 18.02 -4.18
C PHE A 155 -4.03 18.88 -3.13
N ASP A 156 -4.41 18.75 -1.86
CA ASP A 156 -3.77 19.48 -0.78
C ASP A 156 -2.32 19.01 -0.55
N ILE A 157 -2.07 17.70 -0.57
CA ILE A 157 -0.71 17.13 -0.51
C ILE A 157 0.14 17.65 -1.67
N ALA A 158 -0.37 17.60 -2.91
CA ALA A 158 0.34 18.09 -4.09
C ALA A 158 0.75 19.56 -3.95
N LYS A 159 -0.11 20.40 -3.35
CA LYS A 159 0.25 21.79 -3.03
C LYS A 159 1.33 21.89 -1.95
N GLN A 160 1.21 21.09 -0.90
CA GLN A 160 2.11 21.11 0.25
C GLN A 160 3.54 20.65 -0.09
N VAL A 161 3.70 19.77 -1.08
CA VAL A 161 5.01 19.22 -1.49
C VAL A 161 5.60 19.88 -2.74
N ARG A 162 4.85 20.80 -3.36
CA ARG A 162 5.20 21.37 -4.67
C ARG A 162 6.55 22.06 -4.64
N ASP A 163 7.42 21.63 -5.56
CA ASP A 163 8.74 22.21 -5.83
C ASP A 163 9.66 22.38 -4.60
N LEU A 164 9.35 21.69 -3.49
CA LEU A 164 10.16 21.75 -2.28
C LEU A 164 11.58 21.22 -2.55
N PRO A 165 12.62 21.84 -1.97
CA PRO A 165 13.94 21.24 -1.86
C PRO A 165 13.87 19.87 -1.17
N LEU A 166 14.82 18.98 -1.47
CA LEU A 166 14.78 17.60 -0.97
C LEU A 166 14.71 17.52 0.57
N ALA A 167 15.44 18.38 1.28
CA ALA A 167 15.42 18.44 2.74
C ALA A 167 14.06 18.88 3.30
N ASP A 168 13.44 19.89 2.69
CA ASP A 168 12.12 20.38 3.11
C ASP A 168 11.03 19.36 2.81
N LEU A 169 11.15 18.65 1.67
CA LEU A 169 10.26 17.54 1.36
C LEU A 169 10.34 16.43 2.42
N LYS A 170 11.56 16.03 2.81
CA LYS A 170 11.79 15.05 3.88
C LYS A 170 11.08 15.48 5.16
N SER A 171 11.34 16.71 5.61
CA SER A 171 10.73 17.25 6.83
C SER A 171 9.21 17.30 6.72
N LYS A 172 8.67 17.63 5.54
CA LYS A 172 7.23 17.72 5.33
C LYS A 172 6.54 16.36 5.38
N LEU A 173 7.10 15.34 4.71
CA LEU A 173 6.55 13.99 4.71
C LEU A 173 6.63 13.35 6.11
N HIS A 174 7.72 13.59 6.83
CA HIS A 174 7.84 13.15 8.22
C HIS A 174 6.72 13.73 9.10
N GLN A 175 6.42 15.02 8.97
CA GLN A 175 5.31 15.64 9.73
C GLN A 175 3.97 14.99 9.40
N LEU A 176 3.71 14.69 8.12
CA LEU A 176 2.47 14.06 7.69
C LEU A 176 2.32 12.64 8.24
N ILE A 177 3.39 11.83 8.24
CA ILE A 177 3.36 10.47 8.81
C ILE A 177 3.14 10.54 10.32
N VAL A 178 3.93 11.35 11.03
CA VAL A 178 3.84 11.45 12.51
C VAL A 178 2.47 11.93 12.98
N ALA A 179 1.81 12.82 12.24
CA ALA A 179 0.49 13.31 12.58
C ALA A 179 -0.60 12.22 12.58
N GLU A 180 -0.39 11.13 11.83
CA GLU A 180 -1.38 10.06 11.67
C GLU A 180 -0.88 8.69 12.15
N LYS A 181 0.32 8.61 12.74
CA LYS A 181 0.99 7.34 13.08
C LYS A 181 0.13 6.38 13.91
N ASP A 182 -0.63 6.91 14.87
CA ASP A 182 -1.46 6.11 15.78
C ASP A 182 -2.67 5.50 15.06
N GLN A 183 -3.02 6.00 13.87
CA GLN A 183 -4.09 5.43 13.05
C GLN A 183 -3.68 4.08 12.42
N LEU A 184 -2.38 3.76 12.35
CA LEU A 184 -1.89 2.48 11.86
C LEU A 184 -2.25 1.32 12.82
N ASP A 185 -2.39 1.60 14.12
CA ASP A 185 -2.81 0.64 15.14
C ASP A 185 -4.15 -0.04 14.82
N SER A 186 -4.99 0.62 14.03
CA SER A 186 -6.27 0.09 13.52
C SER A 186 -6.10 -1.20 12.72
N ILE A 187 -4.89 -1.57 12.27
CA ILE A 187 -4.62 -2.87 11.66
C ILE A 187 -5.04 -4.05 12.56
N LYS A 188 -4.91 -3.91 13.89
CA LYS A 188 -5.35 -4.93 14.84
C LYS A 188 -6.85 -5.17 14.81
N LEU A 189 -7.61 -4.21 14.31
CA LEU A 189 -9.06 -4.26 14.16
C LEU A 189 -9.49 -4.60 12.72
N ALA A 190 -8.54 -4.81 11.80
CA ALA A 190 -8.82 -5.22 10.45
C ALA A 190 -9.45 -6.63 10.45
N THR A 191 -10.53 -6.78 9.71
CA THR A 191 -11.21 -8.07 9.57
C THR A 191 -11.58 -8.35 8.13
N TYR A 192 -11.78 -9.64 7.83
CA TYR A 192 -12.24 -10.14 6.54
C TYR A 192 -13.53 -9.47 6.07
N ASP A 193 -14.47 -9.20 6.99
CA ASP A 193 -15.78 -8.64 6.65
C ASP A 193 -15.80 -7.11 6.57
N LYS A 194 -14.88 -6.42 7.27
CA LYS A 194 -14.83 -4.95 7.29
C LYS A 194 -14.06 -4.38 6.10
N LEU A 195 -13.01 -5.06 5.65
CA LEU A 195 -12.21 -4.62 4.53
C LEU A 195 -12.70 -5.23 3.22
N LYS A 196 -12.62 -4.47 2.12
CA LYS A 196 -12.85 -5.04 0.80
C LYS A 196 -11.79 -6.12 0.56
N ARG A 197 -12.18 -7.23 -0.06
CA ARG A 197 -11.28 -8.38 -0.30
C ARG A 197 -9.97 -7.99 -0.99
N GLN A 198 -10.03 -7.07 -1.95
CA GLN A 198 -8.83 -6.58 -2.66
C GLN A 198 -7.88 -5.81 -1.75
N ASP A 199 -8.41 -5.04 -0.79
CA ASP A 199 -7.61 -4.24 0.13
C ASP A 199 -6.96 -5.13 1.20
N LEU A 200 -7.69 -6.16 1.65
CA LEU A 200 -7.17 -7.18 2.55
C LEU A 200 -6.09 -8.04 1.87
N LEU A 201 -6.32 -8.45 0.62
CA LEU A 201 -5.32 -9.14 -0.19
C LEU A 201 -4.06 -8.27 -0.31
N HIS A 202 -4.21 -6.99 -0.66
CA HIS A 202 -3.09 -6.06 -0.76
C HIS A 202 -2.33 -5.93 0.57
N LEU A 203 -3.05 -5.73 1.68
CA LEU A 203 -2.45 -5.61 3.02
C LEU A 203 -1.66 -6.86 3.41
N LEU A 204 -2.27 -8.05 3.30
CA LEU A 204 -1.58 -9.31 3.58
C LEU A 204 -0.41 -9.56 2.62
N SER A 205 -0.52 -9.12 1.37
CA SER A 205 0.58 -9.22 0.39
C SER A 205 1.77 -8.37 0.82
N ARG A 206 1.55 -7.12 1.27
CA ARG A 206 2.62 -6.25 1.79
C ARG A 206 3.28 -6.82 3.04
N LEU A 207 2.50 -7.37 3.98
CA LEU A 207 3.04 -8.02 5.17
C LEU A 207 3.84 -9.28 4.84
N THR A 208 3.40 -10.05 3.84
CA THR A 208 4.10 -11.27 3.42
C THR A 208 5.39 -10.93 2.69
N ASP A 209 5.35 -10.01 1.74
CA ASP A 209 6.49 -9.50 0.96
C ASP A 209 7.58 -8.94 1.86
N GLU A 210 7.22 -8.06 2.80
CA GLU A 210 8.17 -7.52 3.78
C GLU A 210 8.90 -8.62 4.55
N LEU A 211 8.17 -9.65 4.98
CA LEU A 211 8.77 -10.74 5.73
C LEU A 211 9.62 -11.65 4.82
N GLU A 212 9.28 -11.80 3.55
CA GLU A 212 10.12 -12.51 2.58
C GLU A 212 11.47 -11.80 2.40
N ASP A 213 11.45 -10.47 2.26
CA ASP A 213 12.63 -9.62 2.09
C ASP A 213 13.51 -9.63 3.35
N CYS A 214 12.91 -9.42 4.52
CA CYS A 214 13.63 -9.46 5.81
C CYS A 214 14.30 -10.81 6.09
N MET A 215 13.73 -11.89 5.55
CA MET A 215 14.22 -13.25 5.74
C MET A 215 15.24 -13.68 4.67
N GLU A 216 15.50 -12.84 3.66
CA GLU A 216 16.42 -13.10 2.55
C GLU A 216 16.11 -14.45 1.87
N LEU A 217 14.82 -14.78 1.68
CA LEU A 217 14.41 -16.10 1.21
C LEU A 217 14.67 -16.29 -0.29
N GLY A 218 15.41 -17.33 -0.66
CA GLY A 218 15.62 -17.71 -2.07
C GLY A 218 14.36 -18.25 -2.77
N THR A 219 13.27 -18.52 -2.03
CA THR A 219 12.01 -19.04 -2.56
C THR A 219 10.86 -18.03 -2.51
N SER A 220 11.16 -16.74 -2.30
CA SER A 220 10.15 -15.68 -2.29
C SER A 220 9.43 -15.60 -3.64
N VAL A 221 8.12 -15.31 -3.60
CA VAL A 221 7.33 -15.04 -4.82
C VAL A 221 7.10 -13.55 -5.03
N GLY A 222 7.21 -12.76 -3.95
CA GLY A 222 7.09 -11.31 -3.96
C GLY A 222 5.66 -10.80 -4.15
N PHE A 223 5.47 -9.53 -3.80
CA PHE A 223 4.19 -8.83 -3.85
C PHE A 223 3.48 -8.96 -5.20
N ALA A 224 4.22 -8.83 -6.31
CA ALA A 224 3.65 -8.93 -7.65
C ALA A 224 2.96 -10.28 -7.90
N ALA A 225 3.48 -11.37 -7.34
CA ALA A 225 2.85 -12.68 -7.46
C ALA A 225 1.58 -12.82 -6.61
N TYR A 226 1.56 -12.21 -5.41
CA TYR A 226 0.40 -12.26 -4.51
C TYR A 226 -0.83 -11.53 -5.07
N ILE A 227 -0.62 -10.41 -5.76
CA ILE A 227 -1.70 -9.57 -6.30
C ILE A 227 -2.06 -9.88 -7.76
N ASP A 228 -1.30 -10.74 -8.43
CA ASP A 228 -1.57 -11.15 -9.81
C ASP A 228 -2.90 -11.89 -9.92
N ARG A 229 -3.85 -11.32 -10.68
CA ARG A 229 -5.17 -11.91 -10.93
C ARG A 229 -5.29 -12.66 -12.25
N THR A 230 -4.21 -12.76 -13.03
CA THR A 230 -4.20 -13.37 -14.36
C THR A 230 -3.92 -14.89 -14.34
N LYS A 231 -3.40 -15.41 -13.23
CA LYS A 231 -2.88 -16.79 -13.12
C LYS A 231 -3.90 -17.87 -12.74
N ASN A 232 -5.20 -17.65 -12.96
CA ASN A 232 -6.29 -18.60 -12.63
C ASN A 232 -6.14 -19.25 -11.22
N ASP A 233 -5.84 -20.55 -11.15
CA ASP A 233 -5.73 -21.31 -9.90
C ASP A 233 -4.45 -21.08 -9.11
N LYS A 234 -3.46 -20.42 -9.72
CA LYS A 234 -2.23 -19.99 -9.07
C LYS A 234 -2.32 -18.55 -8.53
N THR A 235 -3.46 -17.88 -8.67
CA THR A 235 -3.72 -16.61 -7.97
C THR A 235 -3.78 -16.87 -6.47
N PHE A 236 -3.38 -15.91 -5.65
CA PHE A 236 -3.52 -16.03 -4.20
C PHE A 236 -4.89 -15.54 -3.74
N ASP A 237 -5.47 -16.23 -2.76
CA ASP A 237 -6.68 -15.79 -2.06
C ASP A 237 -6.43 -15.82 -0.55
N VAL A 238 -7.24 -15.05 0.18
CA VAL A 238 -7.22 -15.03 1.64
C VAL A 238 -7.75 -16.35 2.18
N GLU A 239 -6.98 -16.98 3.07
CA GLU A 239 -7.33 -18.19 3.78
C GLU A 239 -7.60 -17.89 5.25
N HIS A 240 -8.65 -18.49 5.80
CA HIS A 240 -8.95 -18.48 7.22
C HIS A 240 -8.27 -19.67 7.90
N LEU A 241 -7.51 -19.41 8.97
CA LEU A 241 -6.88 -20.49 9.75
C LEU A 241 -7.92 -21.45 10.33
N LEU A 242 -9.00 -20.90 10.89
CA LEU A 242 -10.10 -21.66 11.44
C LEU A 242 -11.15 -22.01 10.36
N PRO A 243 -11.58 -23.29 10.23
CA PRO A 243 -12.67 -23.66 9.33
C PRO A 243 -13.98 -23.01 9.78
N ASN A 244 -14.96 -22.86 8.88
CA ASN A 244 -16.26 -22.28 9.23
C ASN A 244 -17.17 -23.32 9.93
N ALA A 245 -16.74 -23.83 11.08
CA ALA A 245 -17.39 -24.90 11.82
C ALA A 245 -17.20 -24.70 13.35
N PHE A 246 -17.98 -23.80 13.94
CA PHE A 246 -17.88 -23.39 15.35
C PHE A 246 -17.80 -24.58 16.33
N GLU A 247 -18.69 -25.55 16.18
CA GLU A 247 -18.79 -26.72 17.06
C GLU A 247 -17.53 -27.58 16.96
N LYS A 248 -17.08 -27.86 15.73
CA LYS A 248 -15.89 -28.67 15.45
C LYS A 248 -14.62 -28.01 15.94
N VAL A 249 -14.49 -26.70 15.76
CA VAL A 249 -13.36 -25.93 16.28
C VAL A 249 -13.33 -25.99 17.81
N ASN A 250 -14.48 -25.86 18.47
CA ASN A 250 -14.56 -25.98 19.92
C ASN A 250 -14.26 -27.40 20.43
N GLU A 251 -14.58 -28.44 19.67
CA GLU A 251 -14.16 -29.82 19.96
C GLU A 251 -12.63 -29.98 19.85
N GLU A 252 -12.00 -29.44 18.80
CA GLU A 252 -10.54 -29.43 18.62
C GLU A 252 -9.84 -28.69 19.77
N LEU A 253 -10.35 -27.52 20.17
CA LEU A 253 -9.83 -26.75 21.30
C LEU A 253 -9.93 -27.53 22.62
N LYS A 254 -11.08 -28.16 22.90
CA LYS A 254 -11.25 -28.97 24.13
C LYS A 254 -10.33 -30.18 24.13
N ALA A 255 -10.18 -30.86 23.00
CA ALA A 255 -9.25 -31.99 22.86
C ALA A 255 -7.80 -31.58 23.13
N ALA A 256 -7.42 -30.35 22.77
CA ALA A 256 -6.12 -29.76 23.05
C ALA A 256 -6.01 -29.07 24.43
N SER A 257 -6.97 -29.30 25.34
CA SER A 257 -7.05 -28.66 26.66
C SER A 257 -7.01 -27.12 26.62
N GLN A 258 -7.55 -26.53 25.55
CA GLN A 258 -7.69 -25.08 25.36
C GLN A 258 -9.10 -24.61 25.72
N SER A 259 -9.22 -23.33 26.05
CA SER A 259 -10.52 -22.70 26.29
C SER A 259 -11.32 -22.62 24.96
N PRO A 260 -12.55 -23.17 24.91
CA PRO A 260 -13.40 -23.03 23.74
C PRO A 260 -13.91 -21.59 23.61
N PHE A 261 -14.31 -21.20 22.40
CA PHE A 261 -15.04 -19.96 22.17
C PHE A 261 -16.39 -20.00 22.91
N ALA A 262 -16.72 -18.94 23.64
CA ALA A 262 -17.92 -18.85 24.46
C ALA A 262 -19.20 -18.71 23.62
N SER A 263 -19.09 -18.14 22.41
CA SER A 263 -20.22 -17.96 21.51
C SER A 263 -19.80 -18.00 20.04
N LYS A 264 -20.77 -18.23 19.15
CA LYS A 264 -20.57 -18.10 17.70
C LYS A 264 -20.12 -16.70 17.30
N SER A 265 -20.60 -15.65 17.99
CA SER A 265 -20.19 -14.28 17.70
C SER A 265 -18.71 -14.04 18.00
N GLU A 266 -18.21 -14.54 19.14
CA GLU A 266 -16.79 -14.45 19.48
C GLU A 266 -15.92 -15.19 18.47
N PHE A 267 -16.35 -16.41 18.11
CA PHE A 267 -15.69 -17.22 17.10
C PHE A 267 -15.57 -16.49 15.75
N GLU A 268 -16.65 -15.90 15.23
CA GLU A 268 -16.60 -15.16 13.96
C GLU A 268 -15.69 -13.93 14.04
N ILE A 269 -15.69 -13.19 15.16
CA ILE A 269 -14.80 -12.04 15.36
C ILE A 269 -13.34 -12.49 15.29
N VAL A 270 -12.98 -13.54 16.02
CA VAL A 270 -11.61 -14.06 16.07
C VAL A 270 -11.21 -14.65 14.71
N ARG A 271 -12.05 -15.51 14.13
CA ARG A 271 -11.81 -16.15 12.84
C ARG A 271 -11.56 -15.12 11.73
N ASN A 272 -12.35 -14.05 11.69
CA ASN A 272 -12.24 -13.02 10.66
C ASN A 272 -11.19 -11.94 10.97
N SER A 273 -10.57 -11.93 12.15
CA SER A 273 -9.52 -10.96 12.50
C SER A 273 -8.26 -11.14 11.66
N ILE A 274 -7.47 -10.07 11.50
CA ILE A 274 -6.27 -10.08 10.65
C ILE A 274 -5.30 -11.21 11.00
N GLY A 275 -5.10 -11.52 12.29
CA GLY A 275 -4.25 -12.63 12.73
C GLY A 275 -4.81 -14.02 12.38
N GLY A 276 -6.11 -14.14 12.12
CA GLY A 276 -6.76 -15.37 11.67
C GLY A 276 -6.63 -15.62 10.17
N LEU A 277 -5.88 -14.78 9.45
CA LEU A 277 -5.81 -14.76 7.98
C LEU A 277 -4.38 -14.88 7.46
N ILE A 278 -4.23 -15.61 6.36
CA ILE A 278 -3.00 -15.74 5.56
C ILE A 278 -3.36 -15.72 4.07
N LEU A 279 -2.36 -15.76 3.20
CA LEU A 279 -2.54 -15.97 1.76
C LEU A 279 -2.22 -17.40 1.40
N LEU A 280 -2.94 -17.98 0.44
CA LEU A 280 -2.61 -19.25 -0.18
C LEU A 280 -2.94 -19.23 -1.67
N PRO A 281 -2.24 -20.02 -2.51
CA PRO A 281 -2.68 -20.26 -3.88
C PRO A 281 -4.12 -20.79 -3.89
N ARG A 282 -4.97 -20.25 -4.75
CA ARG A 282 -6.41 -20.54 -4.82
C ARG A 282 -6.69 -22.04 -4.96
N GLY A 283 -5.92 -22.76 -5.77
CA GLY A 283 -6.03 -24.20 -5.89
C GLY A 283 -5.78 -24.94 -4.56
N ARG A 284 -4.77 -24.50 -3.79
CA ARG A 284 -4.41 -25.07 -2.48
C ARG A 284 -5.47 -24.73 -1.43
N ASN A 285 -5.90 -23.47 -1.35
CA ASN A 285 -6.96 -23.01 -0.46
C ASN A 285 -8.25 -23.85 -0.66
N ARG A 286 -8.72 -23.99 -1.91
CA ARG A 286 -9.92 -24.80 -2.24
C ARG A 286 -9.76 -26.28 -1.90
N SER A 287 -8.54 -26.82 -1.85
CA SER A 287 -8.29 -28.20 -1.45
C SER A 287 -8.39 -28.43 0.06
N MET A 288 -8.16 -27.38 0.87
CA MET A 288 -8.19 -27.46 2.33
C MET A 288 -9.61 -27.36 2.90
N LYS A 289 -10.52 -26.59 2.27
CA LYS A 289 -11.94 -26.47 2.69
C LYS A 289 -12.07 -26.29 4.21
N ASP A 290 -12.94 -27.08 4.85
CA ASP A 290 -13.20 -27.08 6.29
C ASP A 290 -12.35 -28.12 7.06
N MET A 291 -11.11 -28.36 6.60
CA MET A 291 -10.14 -29.13 7.38
C MET A 291 -9.87 -28.45 8.73
N ASP A 292 -9.60 -29.28 9.74
CA ASP A 292 -9.20 -28.79 11.06
C ASP A 292 -7.88 -28.05 11.00
N TYR A 293 -7.68 -27.12 11.93
CA TYR A 293 -6.50 -26.25 11.92
C TYR A 293 -5.21 -27.08 11.97
N THR A 294 -5.17 -28.10 12.82
CA THR A 294 -4.01 -29.01 12.93
C THR A 294 -3.70 -29.76 11.63
N VAL A 295 -4.71 -30.10 10.84
CA VAL A 295 -4.53 -30.73 9.52
C VAL A 295 -4.04 -29.71 8.47
N LYS A 296 -4.53 -28.47 8.53
CA LYS A 296 -4.03 -27.38 7.68
C LYS A 296 -2.57 -27.04 7.99
N LEU A 297 -2.19 -27.04 9.27
CA LEU A 297 -0.86 -26.70 9.74
C LEU A 297 0.25 -27.56 9.10
N ALA A 298 0.00 -28.86 8.95
CA ALA A 298 0.92 -29.79 8.27
C ALA A 298 1.16 -29.46 6.78
N ARG A 299 0.28 -28.66 6.16
CA ARG A 299 0.37 -28.26 4.75
C ARG A 299 1.04 -26.89 4.59
N TYR A 300 1.03 -26.04 5.62
CA TYR A 300 1.56 -24.68 5.58
C TYR A 300 3.09 -24.60 5.51
N SER A 301 3.80 -25.66 5.85
CA SER A 301 5.28 -25.71 5.79
C SER A 301 5.83 -25.49 4.38
N ASN A 302 5.02 -25.72 3.34
CA ASN A 302 5.41 -25.59 1.93
C ASN A 302 4.74 -24.39 1.24
N GLU A 303 4.17 -23.46 2.00
CA GLU A 303 3.48 -22.27 1.50
C GLU A 303 4.32 -21.01 1.77
N ASN A 304 3.77 -19.81 1.61
CA ASN A 304 4.52 -18.56 1.85
C ASN A 304 4.96 -18.38 3.31
N ILE A 305 5.83 -17.41 3.53
CA ILE A 305 6.48 -17.17 4.81
C ILE A 305 5.49 -16.91 5.96
N LEU A 306 4.38 -16.20 5.71
CA LEU A 306 3.36 -16.02 6.75
C LEU A 306 2.73 -17.36 7.13
N ALA A 307 2.41 -18.23 6.18
CA ALA A 307 1.93 -19.58 6.50
C ALA A 307 2.98 -20.40 7.25
N GLN A 308 4.26 -20.33 6.85
CA GLN A 308 5.36 -21.05 7.50
C GLN A 308 5.55 -20.63 8.96
N THR A 309 5.40 -19.35 9.32
CA THR A 309 5.51 -18.86 10.71
C THR A 309 4.50 -19.49 11.69
N LEU A 310 3.45 -20.17 11.19
CA LEU A 310 2.54 -20.94 12.03
C LEU A 310 3.15 -22.27 12.47
N THR A 311 4.13 -22.79 11.73
CA THR A 311 4.69 -24.13 11.89
C THR A 311 5.93 -24.12 12.79
N PRO A 312 6.14 -25.16 13.64
CA PRO A 312 7.34 -25.24 14.46
C PRO A 312 8.62 -25.37 13.63
N SER A 313 8.53 -26.05 12.48
CA SER A 313 9.67 -26.26 11.57
C SER A 313 10.30 -24.97 11.06
N PHE A 314 9.51 -23.89 10.94
CA PHE A 314 10.03 -22.60 10.50
C PHE A 314 11.09 -22.02 11.43
N TYR A 315 10.96 -22.26 12.74
CA TYR A 315 11.87 -21.70 13.75
C TYR A 315 13.08 -22.60 14.03
N LEU A 316 13.10 -23.83 13.51
CA LEU A 316 14.22 -24.76 13.71
C LEU A 316 15.39 -24.38 12.82
N ASN A 317 16.54 -24.08 13.43
CA ASN A 317 17.78 -23.73 12.73
C ASN A 317 17.62 -22.56 11.73
N GLN A 318 16.88 -21.52 12.12
CA GLN A 318 16.59 -20.37 11.26
C GLN A 318 17.40 -19.12 11.66
N PRO A 319 18.66 -18.98 11.23
CA PRO A 319 19.52 -17.85 11.61
C PRO A 319 19.00 -16.51 11.09
N ASN A 320 18.39 -16.46 9.91
CA ASN A 320 17.81 -15.24 9.35
C ASN A 320 16.66 -14.72 10.22
N TRP A 321 15.80 -15.61 10.73
CA TRP A 321 14.76 -15.23 11.69
C TRP A 321 15.35 -14.71 12.99
N THR A 322 16.40 -15.38 13.49
CA THR A 322 17.10 -14.96 14.72
C THR A 322 17.70 -13.56 14.56
N LYS A 323 18.39 -13.30 13.45
CA LYS A 323 18.94 -11.98 13.12
C LYS A 323 17.83 -10.95 13.01
N PHE A 324 16.82 -11.22 12.18
CA PHE A 324 15.69 -10.31 11.95
C PHE A 324 15.00 -9.92 13.26
N SER A 325 14.55 -10.90 14.04
CA SER A 325 13.81 -10.67 15.30
C SER A 325 14.63 -9.89 16.34
N GLN A 326 15.94 -10.15 16.43
CA GLN A 326 16.84 -9.39 17.31
C GLN A 326 17.02 -7.94 16.85
N THR A 327 17.15 -7.71 15.54
CA THR A 327 17.37 -6.36 14.99
C THR A 327 16.11 -5.50 14.96
N SER A 328 14.97 -6.09 14.59
CA SER A 328 13.70 -5.36 14.46
C SER A 328 12.92 -5.29 15.78
N GLY A 329 13.22 -6.19 16.72
CA GLY A 329 12.40 -6.38 17.92
C GLY A 329 11.04 -7.02 17.62
N ILE A 330 10.85 -7.56 16.41
CA ILE A 330 9.62 -8.23 16.00
C ILE A 330 9.73 -9.72 16.29
N PHE A 331 8.86 -10.20 17.16
CA PHE A 331 8.82 -11.60 17.56
C PHE A 331 7.47 -12.23 17.21
N SER A 332 7.53 -13.51 16.88
CA SER A 332 6.39 -14.40 16.76
C SER A 332 6.84 -15.81 17.10
N ASP A 333 5.88 -16.68 17.39
CA ASP A 333 6.10 -18.09 17.65
C ASP A 333 5.12 -18.91 16.80
N HIS A 334 5.41 -20.20 16.64
CA HIS A 334 4.52 -21.14 15.99
C HIS A 334 3.20 -21.24 16.76
N ILE A 335 2.13 -21.54 16.03
CA ILE A 335 0.78 -21.66 16.59
C ILE A 335 0.37 -23.13 16.44
N PRO A 336 0.59 -23.98 17.46
CA PRO A 336 0.17 -25.38 17.36
C PRO A 336 -1.36 -25.51 17.39
N ILE A 337 -2.05 -24.56 18.04
CA ILE A 337 -3.51 -24.50 18.15
C ILE A 337 -3.99 -23.05 17.99
N ALA A 338 -4.91 -22.82 17.06
CA ALA A 338 -5.47 -21.50 16.75
C ALA A 338 -6.61 -21.11 17.71
N ASN A 339 -6.28 -20.90 18.99
CA ASN A 339 -7.22 -20.34 19.97
C ASN A 339 -7.29 -18.79 19.86
N ALA A 340 -8.20 -18.16 20.60
CA ALA A 340 -8.37 -16.69 20.60
C ALA A 340 -7.08 -15.94 20.98
N ALA A 341 -6.34 -16.42 21.98
CA ALA A 341 -5.11 -15.78 22.45
C ALA A 341 -3.99 -15.86 21.40
N ALA A 342 -3.82 -17.00 20.74
CA ALA A 342 -2.81 -17.19 19.69
C ALA A 342 -3.10 -16.30 18.47
N ILE A 343 -4.37 -16.19 18.07
CA ILE A 343 -4.80 -15.31 16.98
C ILE A 343 -4.61 -13.83 17.33
N ALA A 344 -4.83 -13.45 18.60
CA ALA A 344 -4.56 -12.11 19.09
C ALA A 344 -3.05 -11.78 19.05
N LEU A 345 -2.19 -12.68 19.53
CA LEU A 345 -0.72 -12.53 19.43
C LEU A 345 -0.26 -12.40 17.98
N ARG A 346 -0.88 -13.14 17.05
CA ARG A 346 -0.58 -13.02 15.63
C ARG A 346 -1.03 -11.70 15.03
N SER A 347 -2.13 -11.13 15.51
CA SER A 347 -2.56 -9.77 15.14
C SER A 347 -1.55 -8.72 15.60
N GLU A 348 -0.97 -8.89 16.79
CA GLU A 348 0.13 -8.02 17.27
C GLU A 348 1.41 -8.20 16.44
N PHE A 349 1.73 -9.42 16.00
CA PHE A 349 2.85 -9.65 15.07
C PHE A 349 2.65 -8.91 13.74
N TYR A 350 1.45 -9.00 13.14
CA TYR A 350 1.14 -8.26 11.91
C TYR A 350 1.16 -6.74 12.11
N PHE A 351 0.75 -6.25 13.28
CA PHE A 351 0.89 -4.85 13.64
C PHE A 351 2.35 -4.41 13.78
N ALA A 352 3.22 -5.25 14.34
CA ALA A 352 4.65 -4.97 14.44
C ALA A 352 5.31 -4.87 13.06
N LEU A 353 5.00 -5.81 12.16
CA LEU A 353 5.42 -5.74 10.74
C LEU A 353 4.92 -4.46 10.07
N ALA A 354 3.62 -4.14 10.23
CA ALA A 354 3.05 -2.92 9.67
C ALA A 354 3.79 -1.66 10.13
N LYS A 355 4.12 -1.57 11.43
CA LYS A 355 4.90 -0.44 11.96
C LYS A 355 6.30 -0.35 11.37
N GLN A 356 6.92 -1.47 10.98
CA GLN A 356 8.19 -1.43 10.26
C GLN A 356 8.01 -0.88 8.84
N ILE A 357 7.11 -1.48 8.05
CA ILE A 357 6.84 -1.13 6.64
C ILE A 357 6.49 0.35 6.50
N TRP A 358 5.63 0.85 7.38
CA TRP A 358 4.99 2.15 7.31
C TRP A 358 5.54 3.10 8.39
N SER A 359 6.86 3.13 8.54
CA SER A 359 7.58 3.96 9.51
C SER A 359 8.21 5.21 8.89
N VAL A 360 8.60 6.14 9.75
CA VAL A 360 9.51 7.23 9.41
C VAL A 360 10.88 6.70 8.98
N ASP A 361 11.37 5.63 9.60
CA ASP A 361 12.69 5.07 9.27
C ASP A 361 12.71 4.56 7.82
N GLN A 362 11.63 3.90 7.38
CA GLN A 362 11.48 3.51 5.97
C GLN A 362 11.32 4.70 5.01
N LEU A 363 10.66 5.78 5.45
CA LEU A 363 10.66 7.03 4.69
C LEU A 363 12.08 7.57 4.53
N ASP A 364 12.91 7.50 5.58
CA ASP A 364 14.28 7.99 5.58
C ASP A 364 15.16 7.23 4.58
N GLU A 365 14.98 5.92 4.44
CA GLU A 365 15.66 5.11 3.42
C GLU A 365 15.34 5.55 1.99
N CYS A 366 14.16 6.14 1.73
CA CYS A 366 13.84 6.70 0.42
C CYS A 366 14.75 7.89 0.05
N PHE A 367 15.37 8.54 1.03
CA PHE A 367 16.29 9.67 0.85
C PHE A 367 17.76 9.27 0.84
N ASN A 368 18.10 8.03 1.16
CA ASN A 368 19.48 7.51 1.12
C ASN A 368 19.96 7.30 -0.32
#